data_AF-A0A369B7B5-F1
#
_entry.id   AF-A0A369B7B5-F1
#
_cell.length_a   1.000
_cell.length_b   1.000
_cell.length_c   1.000
_cell.angle_alpha   90.00
_cell.angle_beta   90.00
_cell.angle_gamma   90.00
#
_symmetry.space_group_name_H-M   'P 1'
#
loop_
_entity.id
_entity.type
_entity.pdbx_description
1 polymer ?
#
loop_
_entity_poly.entity_id
_entity_poly.type
_entity_poly.pdbx_seq_one_letter_code
_entity_poly.pdbx_strand_id
1 'polypeptide(L)'
;MKIRHVVAGVFTPVEDVELTTTSPEQGFYWIDADVDDLALLQPLFSLHDLAVEDCLTEEEQRPKIETYDNHYFIVVNSIRYDDEEIFLRALNIFLGRHYIITVTKQKINELRAVKPILWEQEVSEPDRFMYYLIDLVVDNYFIVGDRIEVKIEKLEEDILMHTKRSHLNEIIGLRSEILWLKKVLGPQKEVINILNKKDLRLIDDQLQKYFSDIYENAVKISENFDMFRELVGNLREAYQAAIANRANEIMRVFTAITTIFIPLTLITGIYGMNFDNMPEIHWKYSYYVVIGIMIALGAGMFYLFRKRDWI
;
A
#
# COMPACT_ATOMS: atom_id res chain seq x y z
N MET A 1 20.50 -19.36 -16.99
CA MET A 1 21.13 -18.09 -17.41
C MET A 1 20.86 -17.68 -18.86
N LYS A 2 20.80 -16.36 -19.15
CA LYS A 2 20.82 -15.77 -20.50
C LYS A 2 21.89 -14.67 -20.57
N ILE A 3 22.86 -14.82 -21.48
CA ILE A 3 23.99 -13.90 -21.62
C ILE A 3 23.85 -13.10 -22.91
N ARG A 4 24.10 -11.79 -22.82
CA ARG A 4 24.02 -10.87 -23.97
C ARG A 4 25.20 -9.92 -23.95
N HIS A 5 25.84 -9.73 -25.10
CA HIS A 5 26.69 -8.58 -25.36
C HIS A 5 25.81 -7.43 -25.83
N VAL A 6 25.92 -6.28 -25.16
CA VAL A 6 25.08 -5.10 -25.37
C VAL A 6 25.92 -3.96 -25.90
N VAL A 7 25.61 -3.51 -27.12
CA VAL A 7 26.27 -2.38 -27.79
C VAL A 7 25.19 -1.47 -28.36
N ALA A 8 25.19 -0.20 -27.98
CA ALA A 8 24.16 0.76 -28.38
C ALA A 8 22.72 0.23 -28.19
N GLY A 9 22.48 -0.47 -27.09
CA GLY A 9 21.19 -1.09 -26.76
C GLY A 9 20.80 -2.33 -27.59
N VAL A 10 21.65 -2.77 -28.52
CA VAL A 10 21.45 -4.00 -29.30
C VAL A 10 21.97 -5.19 -28.51
N PHE A 11 21.13 -6.21 -28.34
CA PHE A 11 21.43 -7.41 -27.57
C PHE A 11 21.85 -8.57 -28.47
N THR A 12 23.13 -8.94 -28.44
CA THR A 12 23.66 -10.11 -29.15
C THR A 12 23.86 -11.27 -28.17
N PRO A 13 23.27 -12.45 -28.39
CA PRO A 13 23.45 -13.59 -27.49
C PRO A 13 24.91 -14.05 -27.47
N VAL A 14 25.41 -14.45 -26.29
CA VAL A 14 26.73 -15.05 -26.10
C VAL A 14 26.54 -16.43 -25.49
N GLU A 15 27.18 -17.45 -26.07
CA GLU A 15 27.02 -18.84 -25.62
C GLU A 15 27.94 -19.19 -24.45
N ASP A 16 29.15 -18.63 -24.44
CA ASP A 16 30.18 -18.94 -23.45
C ASP A 16 30.28 -17.83 -22.39
N VAL A 17 30.05 -18.20 -21.14
CA VAL A 17 30.15 -17.28 -19.99
C VAL A 17 31.60 -16.87 -19.71
N GLU A 18 32.59 -17.69 -20.04
CA GLU A 18 33.99 -17.37 -19.74
C GLU A 18 34.46 -16.14 -20.52
N LEU A 19 33.94 -15.91 -21.73
CA LEU A 19 34.20 -14.72 -22.54
C LEU A 19 33.79 -13.42 -21.86
N THR A 20 32.84 -13.49 -20.93
CA THR A 20 32.31 -12.31 -20.23
C THR A 20 33.20 -11.84 -19.07
N THR A 21 34.21 -12.63 -18.69
CA THR A 21 35.19 -12.26 -17.66
C THR A 21 36.16 -11.18 -18.14
N THR A 22 36.38 -11.07 -19.46
CA THR A 22 37.22 -10.06 -20.08
C THR A 22 36.39 -8.91 -20.66
N SER A 23 36.87 -7.68 -20.57
CA SER A 23 36.18 -6.52 -21.15
C SER A 23 36.05 -6.66 -22.68
N PRO A 24 34.87 -6.41 -23.27
CA PRO A 24 34.72 -6.34 -24.71
C PRO A 24 35.37 -5.05 -25.25
N GLU A 25 35.61 -4.99 -26.57
CA GLU A 25 36.13 -3.78 -27.24
C GLU A 25 35.14 -2.62 -27.19
N GLN A 26 33.84 -2.93 -27.24
CA GLN A 26 32.74 -1.97 -27.18
C GLN A 26 31.58 -2.56 -26.38
N GLY A 27 30.84 -1.72 -25.67
CA GLY A 27 29.66 -2.16 -24.92
C GLY A 27 29.99 -2.90 -23.62
N PHE A 28 29.05 -3.73 -23.17
CA PHE A 28 29.17 -4.50 -21.93
C PHE A 28 28.43 -5.85 -22.03
N TYR A 29 28.63 -6.73 -21.05
CA TYR A 29 27.88 -7.97 -20.96
C TYR A 29 26.74 -7.87 -19.94
N TRP A 30 25.53 -8.23 -20.34
CA TRP A 30 24.41 -8.44 -19.44
C TRP A 30 24.13 -9.93 -19.25
N ILE A 31 24.19 -10.37 -18.00
CA ILE A 31 23.90 -11.73 -17.57
C ILE A 31 22.59 -11.72 -16.77
N ASP A 32 21.52 -12.24 -17.37
CA ASP A 32 20.22 -12.47 -16.73
C ASP A 32 20.21 -13.90 -16.17
N ALA A 33 20.46 -14.01 -14.87
CA ALA A 33 20.70 -15.25 -14.15
C ALA A 33 19.56 -15.58 -13.17
N ASP A 34 19.36 -16.88 -12.97
CA ASP A 34 18.56 -17.41 -11.87
C ASP A 34 19.52 -17.80 -10.71
N VAL A 35 18.96 -18.07 -9.54
CA VAL A 35 19.76 -18.34 -8.33
C VAL A 35 20.69 -19.56 -8.49
N ASP A 36 20.27 -20.57 -9.25
CA ASP A 36 21.08 -21.77 -9.53
C ASP A 36 22.33 -21.47 -10.37
N ASP A 37 22.32 -20.38 -11.15
CA ASP A 37 23.46 -19.99 -11.98
C ASP A 37 24.61 -19.39 -11.13
N LEU A 38 24.35 -19.00 -9.87
CA LEU A 38 25.35 -18.39 -8.98
C LEU A 38 26.52 -19.32 -8.67
N ALA A 39 26.31 -20.63 -8.62
CA ALA A 39 27.37 -21.61 -8.39
C ALA A 39 28.46 -21.56 -9.48
N LEU A 40 28.09 -21.17 -10.70
CA LEU A 40 29.02 -20.96 -11.82
C LEU A 40 29.57 -19.53 -11.84
N LEU A 41 28.73 -18.54 -11.59
CA LEU A 41 29.11 -17.13 -11.68
C LEU A 41 30.03 -16.66 -10.54
N GLN A 42 29.85 -17.20 -9.34
CA GLN A 42 30.64 -16.83 -8.16
C GLN A 42 32.15 -16.98 -8.39
N PRO A 43 32.69 -18.15 -8.79
CA PRO A 43 34.12 -18.29 -9.02
C PRO A 43 34.63 -17.53 -10.26
N LEU A 44 33.79 -17.34 -11.29
CA LEU A 44 34.18 -16.65 -12.52
C LEU A 44 34.37 -15.14 -12.34
N PHE A 45 33.49 -14.52 -11.54
CA PHE A 45 33.49 -13.08 -11.31
C PHE A 45 34.04 -12.68 -9.94
N SER A 46 34.48 -13.67 -9.15
CA SER A 46 34.88 -13.50 -7.75
C SER A 46 33.79 -12.78 -6.95
N LEU A 47 32.54 -13.23 -7.08
CA LEU A 47 31.42 -12.70 -6.30
C LEU A 47 31.64 -13.04 -4.82
N HIS A 48 31.37 -12.09 -3.94
CA HIS A 48 31.63 -12.28 -2.52
C HIS A 48 30.65 -13.31 -1.92
N ASP A 49 31.14 -14.19 -1.04
CA ASP A 49 30.37 -15.30 -0.47
C ASP A 49 29.08 -14.82 0.21
N LEU A 50 29.14 -13.74 0.99
CA LEU A 50 27.97 -13.16 1.65
C LEU A 50 26.90 -12.68 0.65
N ALA A 51 27.31 -12.04 -0.44
CA ALA A 51 26.36 -11.56 -1.46
C ALA A 51 25.66 -12.72 -2.18
N VAL A 52 26.37 -13.83 -2.40
CA VAL A 52 25.81 -15.06 -2.97
C VAL A 52 24.88 -15.76 -1.97
N GLU A 53 25.30 -15.87 -0.70
CA GLU A 53 24.48 -16.43 0.38
C GLU A 53 23.16 -15.68 0.53
N ASP A 54 23.21 -14.35 0.51
CA ASP A 54 21.99 -13.53 0.57
C ASP A 54 21.05 -13.90 -0.57
N CYS A 55 21.56 -13.97 -1.82
CA CYS A 55 20.74 -14.30 -3.00
C CYS A 55 20.07 -15.67 -2.89
N LEU A 56 20.70 -16.62 -2.20
CA LEU A 56 20.18 -17.98 -2.00
C LEU A 56 19.14 -18.04 -0.88
N THR A 57 19.45 -17.43 0.26
CA THR A 57 18.74 -17.69 1.53
C THR A 57 17.53 -16.78 1.76
N GLU A 58 17.61 -15.51 1.38
CA GLU A 58 16.58 -14.53 1.73
C GLU A 58 15.50 -14.44 0.63
N GLU A 59 14.22 -14.64 0.97
CA GLU A 59 13.10 -14.48 0.03
C GLU A 59 12.74 -13.00 -0.18
N GLU A 60 12.70 -12.22 0.90
CA GLU A 60 12.45 -10.77 0.91
C GLU A 60 13.68 -10.02 1.41
N GLN A 61 14.71 -9.96 0.56
CA GLN A 61 15.92 -9.24 0.90
C GLN A 61 15.64 -7.76 1.13
N ARG A 62 16.30 -7.21 2.14
CA ARG A 62 16.28 -5.77 2.38
C ARG A 62 17.13 -5.07 1.31
N PRO A 63 16.62 -3.99 0.68
CA PRO A 63 17.42 -3.19 -0.25
C PRO A 63 18.70 -2.70 0.41
N LYS A 64 19.82 -2.89 -0.28
CA LYS A 64 21.16 -2.51 0.18
C LYS A 64 22.12 -2.31 -0.99
N ILE A 65 23.24 -1.67 -0.70
CA ILE A 65 24.38 -1.57 -1.61
C ILE A 65 25.65 -1.87 -0.83
N GLU A 66 26.46 -2.78 -1.37
CA GLU A 66 27.74 -3.19 -0.81
C GLU A 66 28.83 -3.05 -1.87
N THR A 67 29.91 -2.40 -1.48
CA THR A 67 31.03 -2.06 -2.36
C THR A 67 32.14 -3.09 -2.16
N TYR A 68 32.40 -3.91 -3.18
CA TYR A 68 33.54 -4.81 -3.23
C TYR A 68 34.63 -4.26 -4.17
N ASP A 69 35.82 -4.86 -4.16
CA ASP A 69 36.97 -4.35 -4.92
C ASP A 69 36.72 -4.30 -6.44
N ASN A 70 36.01 -5.30 -6.96
CA ASN A 70 35.82 -5.50 -8.42
C ASN A 70 34.39 -5.24 -8.89
N HIS A 71 33.41 -5.20 -7.99
CA HIS A 71 32.00 -5.06 -8.33
C HIS A 71 31.21 -4.44 -7.17
N TYR A 72 30.01 -3.95 -7.46
CA TYR A 72 29.03 -3.56 -6.45
C TYR A 72 27.92 -4.61 -6.42
N PHE A 73 27.50 -4.98 -5.21
CA PHE A 73 26.31 -5.78 -5.00
C PHE A 73 25.18 -4.86 -4.54
N ILE A 74 24.11 -4.80 -5.34
CA ILE A 74 22.98 -3.90 -5.12
C ILE A 74 21.72 -4.74 -5.09
N VAL A 75 20.90 -4.52 -4.06
CA VAL A 75 19.58 -5.12 -3.91
C VAL A 75 18.55 -4.01 -3.95
N VAL A 76 17.60 -4.13 -4.87
CA VAL A 76 16.40 -3.28 -4.93
C VAL A 76 15.18 -4.16 -5.03
N ASN A 77 14.04 -3.72 -4.48
CA ASN A 77 12.80 -4.49 -4.54
C ASN A 77 11.90 -3.92 -5.64
N SER A 78 11.57 -4.78 -6.59
CA SER A 78 10.49 -4.57 -7.57
C SER A 78 9.17 -4.79 -6.88
N ILE A 79 8.21 -3.89 -7.13
CA ILE A 79 6.85 -3.97 -6.61
C ILE A 79 5.87 -4.28 -7.73
N ARG A 80 4.91 -5.16 -7.45
CA ARG A 80 3.78 -5.42 -8.34
C ARG A 80 2.49 -5.50 -7.52
N TYR A 81 1.41 -5.03 -8.11
CA TYR A 81 0.06 -5.27 -7.62
C TYR A 81 -0.65 -6.25 -8.57
N ASP A 82 -1.00 -7.42 -8.06
CA ASP A 82 -1.66 -8.51 -8.79
C ASP A 82 -2.70 -9.19 -7.89
N ASP A 83 -3.83 -9.65 -8.42
CA ASP A 83 -4.89 -10.33 -7.65
C ASP A 83 -5.29 -9.64 -6.31
N GLU A 84 -5.39 -8.32 -6.30
CA GLU A 84 -5.67 -7.49 -5.10
C GLU A 84 -4.58 -7.49 -4.01
N GLU A 85 -3.45 -8.15 -4.26
CA GLU A 85 -2.32 -8.25 -3.35
C GLU A 85 -1.07 -7.53 -3.91
N ILE A 86 -0.20 -7.14 -2.99
CA ILE A 86 1.06 -6.47 -3.31
C ILE A 86 2.20 -7.45 -3.11
N PHE A 87 2.97 -7.67 -4.17
CA PHE A 87 4.13 -8.54 -4.17
C PHE A 87 5.40 -7.71 -4.30
N LEU A 88 6.39 -8.04 -3.47
CA LEU A 88 7.74 -7.56 -3.60
C LEU A 88 8.65 -8.67 -4.11
N ARG A 89 9.53 -8.32 -5.03
CA ARG A 89 10.52 -9.24 -5.60
C ARG A 89 11.88 -8.58 -5.56
N ALA A 90 12.83 -9.22 -4.87
CA ALA A 90 14.20 -8.76 -4.83
C ALA A 90 14.85 -8.92 -6.22
N LEU A 91 15.45 -7.82 -6.69
CA LEU A 91 16.33 -7.75 -7.84
C LEU A 91 17.75 -7.55 -7.32
N ASN A 92 18.56 -8.60 -7.45
CA ASN A 92 19.96 -8.60 -7.09
C ASN A 92 20.78 -8.19 -8.32
N ILE A 93 21.68 -7.23 -8.16
CA ILE A 93 22.49 -6.67 -9.22
C ILE A 93 23.95 -6.73 -8.80
N PHE A 94 24.78 -7.40 -9.60
CA PHE A 94 26.23 -7.29 -9.51
C PHE A 94 26.72 -6.40 -10.65
N LEU A 95 27.17 -5.20 -10.33
CA LEU A 95 27.69 -4.24 -11.30
C LEU A 95 29.23 -4.30 -11.31
N GLY A 96 29.81 -4.72 -12.43
CA GLY A 96 31.25 -4.66 -12.69
C GLY A 96 31.61 -3.53 -13.66
N ARG A 97 32.89 -3.43 -14.02
CA ARG A 97 33.38 -2.41 -14.98
C ARG A 97 32.80 -2.56 -16.39
N HIS A 98 32.58 -3.79 -16.83
CA HIS A 98 32.18 -4.12 -18.21
C HIS A 98 31.05 -5.14 -18.27
N TYR A 99 30.41 -5.41 -17.13
CA TYR A 99 29.32 -6.36 -17.04
C TYR A 99 28.30 -5.94 -15.99
N ILE A 100 27.07 -6.42 -16.16
CA ILE A 100 26.02 -6.38 -15.15
C ILE A 100 25.36 -7.75 -15.06
N ILE A 101 25.28 -8.30 -13.85
CA ILE A 101 24.59 -9.56 -13.56
C ILE A 101 23.33 -9.23 -12.80
N THR A 102 22.17 -9.61 -13.34
CA THR A 102 20.89 -9.47 -12.66
C THR A 102 20.41 -10.86 -12.23
N VAL A 103 20.15 -11.04 -10.94
CA VAL A 103 19.70 -12.31 -10.36
C VAL A 103 18.33 -12.11 -9.72
N THR A 104 17.37 -12.96 -10.10
CA THR A 104 16.00 -12.92 -9.55
C THR A 104 15.52 -14.32 -9.20
N LYS A 105 14.89 -14.50 -8.03
CA LYS A 105 14.20 -15.76 -7.68
C LYS A 105 12.91 -15.95 -8.49
N GLN A 106 12.20 -14.85 -8.71
CA GLN A 106 10.97 -14.80 -9.49
C GLN A 106 11.12 -13.75 -10.58
N LYS A 107 10.69 -14.07 -11.81
CA LYS A 107 10.85 -13.14 -12.94
C LYS A 107 10.09 -11.83 -12.69
N ILE A 108 10.76 -10.72 -12.98
CA ILE A 108 10.21 -9.37 -12.92
C ILE A 108 9.98 -8.83 -14.34
N ASN A 109 9.04 -7.90 -14.52
CA ASN A 109 8.71 -7.38 -15.87
C ASN A 109 9.74 -6.35 -16.34
N GLU A 110 10.41 -5.70 -15.41
CA GLU A 110 11.36 -4.61 -15.58
C GLU A 110 12.55 -5.04 -16.44
N LEU A 111 13.06 -6.27 -16.26
CA LEU A 111 14.12 -6.85 -17.11
C LEU A 111 13.69 -7.01 -18.58
N ARG A 112 12.39 -7.11 -18.86
CA ARG A 112 11.87 -7.11 -20.24
C ARG A 112 11.61 -5.67 -20.71
N ALA A 113 11.05 -4.83 -19.85
CA ALA A 113 10.67 -3.46 -20.16
C ALA A 113 11.87 -2.53 -20.39
N VAL A 114 13.03 -2.83 -19.79
CA VAL A 114 14.25 -2.04 -19.97
C VAL A 114 14.83 -2.15 -21.39
N LYS A 115 14.63 -3.28 -22.08
CA LYS A 115 15.22 -3.53 -23.40
C LYS A 115 14.88 -2.48 -24.48
N PRO A 116 13.62 -2.10 -24.72
CA PRO A 116 13.29 -1.06 -25.69
C PRO A 116 13.90 0.30 -25.32
N ILE A 117 13.96 0.64 -24.02
CA ILE A 117 14.56 1.89 -23.53
C ILE A 117 16.06 1.92 -23.88
N LEU A 118 16.77 0.81 -23.63
CA LEU A 118 18.21 0.72 -23.89
C LEU A 118 18.53 0.85 -25.37
N TRP A 119 17.70 0.28 -26.24
CA TRP A 119 17.80 0.46 -27.69
C TRP A 119 17.60 1.93 -28.06
N GLU A 120 16.48 2.54 -27.66
CA GLU A 120 16.18 3.93 -28.01
C GLU A 120 17.25 4.92 -27.53
N GLN A 121 17.85 4.63 -26.38
CA GLN A 121 18.86 5.47 -25.73
C GLN A 121 20.30 5.11 -26.12
N GLU A 122 20.47 4.14 -27.02
CA GLU A 122 21.75 3.64 -27.53
C GLU A 122 22.76 3.32 -26.42
N VAL A 123 22.30 2.64 -25.37
CA VAL A 123 23.12 2.41 -24.16
C VAL A 123 24.24 1.41 -24.38
N SER A 124 25.47 1.78 -24.02
CA SER A 124 26.67 0.94 -24.15
C SER A 124 27.42 0.73 -22.83
N GLU A 125 26.91 1.29 -21.73
CA GLU A 125 27.55 1.27 -20.42
C GLU A 125 26.69 0.52 -19.40
N PRO A 126 27.30 -0.33 -18.53
CA PRO A 126 26.56 -1.18 -17.61
C PRO A 126 25.91 -0.40 -16.46
N ASP A 127 26.51 0.72 -16.04
CA ASP A 127 25.97 1.63 -15.03
C ASP A 127 24.74 2.40 -15.55
N ARG A 128 24.78 2.83 -16.82
CA ARG A 128 23.63 3.44 -17.49
C ARG A 128 22.49 2.43 -17.70
N PHE A 129 22.80 1.15 -17.97
CA PHE A 129 21.80 0.09 -17.94
C PHE A 129 21.15 -0.04 -16.55
N MET A 130 21.96 -0.04 -15.49
CA MET A 130 21.48 -0.14 -14.12
C MET A 130 20.58 1.05 -13.76
N TYR A 131 20.95 2.26 -14.18
CA TYR A 131 20.13 3.46 -14.02
C TYR A 131 18.70 3.25 -14.55
N TYR A 132 18.54 2.89 -15.84
CA TYR A 132 17.20 2.68 -16.43
C TYR A 132 16.45 1.51 -15.77
N LEU A 133 17.16 0.48 -15.31
CA LEU A 133 16.52 -0.64 -14.61
C LEU A 133 15.99 -0.23 -13.23
N ILE A 134 16.76 0.57 -12.48
CA ILE A 134 16.33 1.08 -11.16
C ILE A 134 15.21 2.10 -11.34
N ASP A 135 15.27 2.95 -12.36
CA ASP A 135 14.22 3.92 -12.70
C ASP A 135 12.86 3.22 -12.89
N LEU A 136 12.82 2.18 -13.73
CA LEU A 136 11.63 1.33 -13.90
C LEU A 136 11.12 0.68 -12.61
N VAL A 137 12.05 0.24 -11.75
CA VAL A 137 11.68 -0.35 -10.46
C VAL A 137 11.05 0.70 -9.54
N VAL A 138 11.57 1.92 -9.52
CA VAL A 138 11.05 3.03 -8.71
C VAL A 138 9.71 3.51 -9.23
N ASP A 139 9.55 3.64 -10.55
CA ASP A 139 8.29 4.05 -11.20
C ASP A 139 7.11 3.14 -10.85
N ASN A 140 7.34 1.83 -10.73
CA ASN A 140 6.29 0.89 -10.36
C ASN A 140 5.67 1.16 -8.98
N TYR A 141 6.38 1.84 -8.07
CA TYR A 141 5.81 2.24 -6.77
C TYR A 141 4.77 3.35 -6.90
N PHE A 142 4.87 4.24 -7.88
CA PHE A 142 3.81 5.23 -8.15
C PHE A 142 2.53 4.52 -8.58
N ILE A 143 2.63 3.55 -9.50
CA ILE A 143 1.48 2.76 -9.97
C ILE A 143 0.76 2.06 -8.80
N VAL A 144 1.52 1.52 -7.85
CA VAL A 144 0.93 0.91 -6.65
C VAL A 144 0.38 1.95 -5.68
N GLY A 145 1.05 3.09 -5.54
CA GLY A 145 0.59 4.24 -4.75
C GLY A 145 -0.78 4.74 -5.22
N ASP A 146 -0.96 4.95 -6.52
CA ASP A 146 -2.23 5.39 -7.12
C ASP A 146 -3.37 4.41 -6.80
N ARG A 147 -3.11 3.10 -6.79
CA ARG A 147 -4.11 2.09 -6.41
C ARG A 147 -4.47 2.13 -4.93
N ILE A 148 -3.48 2.37 -4.07
CA ILE A 148 -3.71 2.55 -2.63
C ILE A 148 -4.57 3.78 -2.40
N GLU A 149 -4.27 4.90 -3.08
CA GLU A 149 -5.05 6.14 -3.01
C GLU A 149 -6.52 5.90 -3.39
N VAL A 150 -6.78 5.27 -4.54
CA VAL A 150 -8.15 4.91 -4.95
C VAL A 150 -8.86 4.01 -3.94
N LYS A 151 -8.14 3.07 -3.31
CA LYS A 151 -8.71 2.18 -2.27
C LYS A 151 -9.05 2.97 -0.99
N ILE A 152 -8.26 3.98 -0.62
CA ILE A 152 -8.54 4.89 0.50
C ILE A 152 -9.79 5.73 0.20
N GLU A 153 -9.85 6.38 -0.96
CA GLU A 153 -10.98 7.23 -1.37
C GLU A 153 -12.30 6.45 -1.39
N LYS A 154 -12.28 5.24 -1.97
CA LYS A 154 -13.46 4.37 -2.00
C LYS A 154 -13.93 3.97 -0.59
N LEU A 155 -12.99 3.63 0.31
CA LEU A 155 -13.33 3.31 1.69
C LEU A 155 -13.91 4.53 2.42
N GLU A 156 -13.41 5.73 2.14
CA GLU A 156 -13.96 6.98 2.68
C GLU A 156 -15.44 7.14 2.31
N GLU A 157 -15.73 7.05 1.00
CA GLU A 157 -17.09 7.15 0.47
C GLU A 157 -18.02 6.10 1.08
N ASP A 158 -17.58 4.84 1.13
CA ASP A 158 -18.35 3.73 1.68
C ASP A 158 -18.66 3.91 3.18
N ILE A 159 -17.71 4.46 3.96
CA ILE A 159 -17.91 4.75 5.39
C ILE A 159 -18.94 5.86 5.59
N LEU A 160 -18.87 6.93 4.79
CA LEU A 160 -19.77 8.08 4.87
C LEU A 160 -21.19 7.72 4.44
N MET A 161 -21.34 6.91 3.38
CA MET A 161 -22.65 6.52 2.86
C MET A 161 -23.30 5.43 3.71
N HIS A 162 -22.60 4.31 3.94
CA HIS A 162 -23.17 3.12 4.59
C HIS A 162 -22.14 2.36 5.41
N THR A 163 -21.90 2.80 6.65
CA THR A 163 -20.95 2.17 7.56
C THR A 163 -21.32 0.71 7.89
N LYS A 164 -20.40 -0.23 7.60
CA LYS A 164 -20.51 -1.67 7.89
C LYS A 164 -19.32 -2.14 8.72
N ARG A 165 -19.49 -3.23 9.48
CA ARG A 165 -18.40 -3.84 10.26
C ARG A 165 -17.22 -4.33 9.39
N SER A 166 -17.46 -4.68 8.13
CA SER A 166 -16.41 -5.11 7.21
C SER A 166 -15.39 -4.02 6.93
N HIS A 167 -15.80 -2.75 6.88
CA HIS A 167 -14.91 -1.61 6.60
C HIS A 167 -13.78 -1.51 7.63
N LEU A 168 -14.00 -1.92 8.88
CA LEU A 168 -12.93 -1.95 9.88
C LEU A 168 -11.82 -2.93 9.52
N ASN A 169 -12.18 -4.11 8.99
CA ASN A 169 -11.20 -5.11 8.56
C ASN A 169 -10.43 -4.61 7.33
N GLU A 170 -11.11 -3.94 6.40
CA GLU A 170 -10.50 -3.34 5.21
C GLU A 170 -9.51 -2.21 5.59
N ILE A 171 -9.89 -1.33 6.53
CA ILE A 171 -9.00 -0.30 7.09
C ILE A 171 -7.75 -0.94 7.74
N ILE A 172 -7.93 -2.01 8.52
CA ILE A 172 -6.81 -2.68 9.20
C ILE A 172 -5.88 -3.39 8.20
N GLY A 173 -6.45 -4.03 7.17
CA GLY A 173 -5.69 -4.66 6.08
C GLY A 173 -4.85 -3.64 5.34
N LEU A 174 -5.49 -2.56 4.87
CA LEU A 174 -4.83 -1.48 4.14
C LEU A 174 -3.74 -0.80 4.98
N ARG A 175 -3.98 -0.57 6.27
CA ARG A 175 -2.96 -0.05 7.18
C ARG A 175 -1.75 -0.98 7.27
N SER A 176 -1.97 -2.29 7.32
CA SER A 176 -0.90 -3.29 7.39
C SER A 176 -0.10 -3.32 6.08
N GLU A 177 -0.76 -3.28 4.93
CA GLU A 177 -0.14 -3.19 3.59
C GLU A 177 0.76 -1.94 3.48
N ILE A 178 0.23 -0.76 3.81
CA ILE A 178 0.98 0.52 3.78
C ILE A 178 2.20 0.49 4.72
N LEU A 179 2.03 -0.04 5.94
CA LEU A 179 3.13 -0.12 6.91
C LEU A 179 4.22 -1.09 6.47
N TRP A 180 3.85 -2.21 5.83
CA TRP A 180 4.82 -3.15 5.28
C TRP A 180 5.61 -2.52 4.12
N LEU A 181 4.94 -1.85 3.18
CA LEU A 181 5.62 -1.15 2.09
C LEU A 181 6.55 -0.04 2.57
N LYS A 182 6.12 0.75 3.56
CA LYS A 182 6.97 1.79 4.16
C LYS A 182 8.28 1.22 4.73
N LYS A 183 8.24 0.03 5.34
CA LYS A 183 9.46 -0.62 5.88
C LYS A 183 10.46 -0.97 4.79
N VAL A 184 9.99 -1.25 3.57
CA VAL A 184 10.84 -1.59 2.42
C VAL A 184 11.32 -0.35 1.67
N LEU A 185 10.47 0.67 1.55
CA LEU A 185 10.79 1.94 0.89
C LEU A 185 11.92 2.70 1.58
N GLY A 186 11.99 2.66 2.91
CA GLY A 186 13.05 3.34 3.67
C GLY A 186 14.46 2.92 3.22
N PRO A 187 14.81 1.61 3.31
CA PRO A 187 16.08 1.08 2.80
C PRO A 187 16.28 1.32 1.31
N GLN A 188 15.25 1.17 0.48
CA GLN A 188 15.37 1.39 -0.97
C GLN A 188 15.76 2.84 -1.29
N LYS A 189 15.14 3.81 -0.61
CA LYS A 189 15.50 5.23 -0.70
C LYS A 189 16.94 5.49 -0.27
N GLU A 190 17.43 4.78 0.76
CA GLU A 190 18.82 4.89 1.21
C GLU A 190 19.80 4.34 0.17
N VAL A 191 19.50 3.22 -0.49
CA VAL A 191 20.30 2.70 -1.62
C VAL A 191 20.39 3.71 -2.74
N ILE A 192 19.25 4.27 -3.16
CA ILE A 192 19.19 5.28 -4.22
C ILE A 192 19.97 6.54 -3.82
N ASN A 193 19.90 6.94 -2.55
CA ASN A 193 20.70 8.06 -2.03
C ASN A 193 22.21 7.79 -2.10
N ILE A 194 22.65 6.54 -1.88
CA ILE A 194 24.06 6.17 -2.01
C ILE A 194 24.48 6.18 -3.49
N LEU A 195 23.64 5.71 -4.40
CA LEU A 195 23.88 5.79 -5.86
C LEU A 195 23.96 7.24 -6.35
N ASN A 196 23.24 8.16 -5.69
CA ASN A 196 23.30 9.60 -5.94
C ASN A 196 24.54 10.30 -5.34
N LYS A 197 25.47 9.57 -4.72
CA LYS A 197 26.73 10.15 -4.21
C LYS A 197 27.88 9.91 -5.20
N LYS A 198 28.81 10.87 -5.27
CA LYS A 198 30.00 10.82 -6.14
C LYS A 198 31.14 9.93 -5.64
N ASP A 199 30.85 8.97 -4.76
CA ASP A 199 31.85 8.15 -4.09
C ASP A 199 32.04 6.77 -4.76
N LEU A 200 31.26 6.47 -5.81
CA LEU A 200 31.20 5.17 -6.46
C LEU A 200 31.99 5.15 -7.78
N ARG A 201 33.16 4.50 -7.76
CA ARG A 201 34.11 4.38 -8.89
C ARG A 201 33.57 3.69 -10.15
N LEU A 202 32.54 2.85 -10.05
CA LEU A 202 31.96 2.14 -11.20
C LEU A 202 30.78 2.88 -11.84
N ILE A 203 30.42 4.05 -11.33
CA ILE A 203 29.31 4.86 -11.85
C ILE A 203 29.89 6.16 -12.40
N ASP A 204 29.55 6.50 -13.63
CA ASP A 204 29.98 7.75 -14.24
C ASP A 204 29.42 8.97 -13.46
N ASP A 205 30.26 9.98 -13.24
CA ASP A 205 29.87 11.24 -12.59
C ASP A 205 28.73 11.97 -13.34
N GLN A 206 28.55 11.72 -14.64
CA GLN A 206 27.44 12.25 -15.43
C GLN A 206 26.10 11.61 -15.05
N LEU A 207 26.09 10.35 -14.58
CA LEU A 207 24.89 9.66 -14.12
C LEU A 207 24.33 10.23 -12.81
N GLN A 208 25.12 11.02 -12.09
CA GLN A 208 24.72 11.66 -10.82
C GLN A 208 23.45 12.50 -10.96
N LYS A 209 23.31 13.26 -12.06
CA LYS A 209 22.09 14.05 -12.31
C LYS A 209 20.85 13.14 -12.45
N TYR A 210 21.03 11.98 -13.06
CA TYR A 210 19.95 11.03 -13.30
C TYR A 210 19.57 10.28 -12.01
N PHE A 211 20.56 9.83 -11.21
CA PHE A 211 20.30 9.25 -9.89
C PHE A 211 19.70 10.27 -8.91
N SER A 212 20.01 11.56 -9.06
CA SER A 212 19.35 12.62 -8.28
C SER A 212 17.84 12.71 -8.58
N ASP A 213 17.43 12.48 -9.82
CA ASP A 213 16.01 12.45 -10.21
C ASP A 213 15.30 11.22 -9.62
N ILE A 214 15.91 10.04 -9.73
CA ILE A 214 15.41 8.82 -9.08
C ILE A 214 15.31 9.01 -7.56
N TYR A 215 16.30 9.67 -6.95
CA TYR A 215 16.26 9.96 -5.51
C TYR A 215 15.10 10.88 -5.14
N GLU A 216 14.85 11.94 -5.92
CA GLU A 216 13.69 12.82 -5.73
C GLU A 216 12.38 12.03 -5.84
N ASN A 217 12.26 11.14 -6.82
CA ASN A 217 11.10 10.26 -7.00
C ASN A 217 10.94 9.29 -5.82
N ALA A 218 12.03 8.69 -5.32
CA ALA A 218 12.00 7.83 -4.14
C ALA A 218 11.60 8.58 -2.86
N VAL A 219 11.99 9.85 -2.73
CA VAL A 219 11.54 10.73 -1.64
C VAL A 219 10.04 10.99 -1.76
N LYS A 220 9.54 11.38 -2.94
CA LYS A 220 8.11 11.60 -3.19
C LYS A 220 7.28 10.36 -2.88
N ILE A 221 7.71 9.18 -3.33
CA ILE A 221 7.04 7.91 -3.01
C ILE A 221 7.02 7.69 -1.49
N SER A 222 8.16 7.86 -0.81
CA SER A 222 8.23 7.72 0.65
C SER A 222 7.25 8.65 1.38
N GLU A 223 7.11 9.90 0.91
CA GLU A 223 6.20 10.90 1.48
C GLU A 223 4.73 10.56 1.19
N ASN A 224 4.40 10.06 -0.01
CA ASN A 224 3.06 9.59 -0.34
C ASN A 224 2.62 8.44 0.57
N PHE A 225 3.50 7.49 0.86
CA PHE A 225 3.20 6.40 1.79
C PHE A 225 3.02 6.87 3.24
N ASP A 226 3.69 7.96 3.64
CA ASP A 226 3.46 8.62 4.93
C ASP A 226 2.09 9.29 4.99
N MET A 227 1.70 9.97 3.92
CA MET A 227 0.36 10.54 3.76
C MET A 227 -0.72 9.46 3.77
N PHE A 228 -0.56 8.35 3.03
CA PHE A 228 -1.53 7.24 3.04
C PHE A 228 -1.73 6.65 4.43
N ARG A 229 -0.66 6.57 5.23
CA ARG A 229 -0.76 6.12 6.63
C ARG A 229 -1.61 7.07 7.47
N GLU A 230 -1.49 8.37 7.25
CA GLU A 230 -2.29 9.39 7.93
C GLU A 230 -3.76 9.31 7.48
N LEU A 231 -4.02 9.24 6.18
CA LEU A 231 -5.37 9.11 5.63
C LEU A 231 -6.10 7.87 6.16
N VAL A 232 -5.43 6.71 6.21
CA VAL A 232 -6.02 5.50 6.80
C VAL A 232 -6.24 5.64 8.32
N GLY A 233 -5.43 6.45 8.99
CA GLY A 233 -5.68 6.89 10.37
C GLY A 233 -6.99 7.67 10.48
N ASN A 234 -7.17 8.67 9.62
CA ASN A 234 -8.38 9.50 9.55
C ASN A 234 -9.62 8.67 9.20
N LEU A 235 -9.51 7.70 8.29
CA LEU A 235 -10.59 6.76 7.96
C LEU A 235 -11.07 5.96 9.17
N ARG A 236 -10.13 5.53 10.03
CA ARG A 236 -10.48 4.82 11.26
C ARG A 236 -11.26 5.72 12.22
N GLU A 237 -10.88 6.99 12.34
CA GLU A 237 -11.57 7.97 13.18
C GLU A 237 -12.96 8.28 12.62
N ALA A 238 -13.07 8.50 11.30
CA ALA A 238 -14.33 8.68 10.60
C ALA A 238 -15.27 7.48 10.78
N TYR A 239 -14.75 6.26 10.67
CA TYR A 239 -15.50 5.04 10.95
C TYR A 239 -16.05 5.01 12.39
N GLN A 240 -15.22 5.35 13.38
CA GLN A 240 -15.65 5.39 14.78
C GLN A 240 -16.73 6.46 15.01
N ALA A 241 -16.56 7.65 14.41
CA ALA A 241 -17.55 8.72 14.48
C ALA A 241 -18.88 8.30 13.83
N ALA A 242 -18.84 7.63 12.67
CA ALA A 242 -20.04 7.16 12.00
C ALA A 242 -20.80 6.10 12.81
N ILE A 243 -20.09 5.17 13.45
CA ILE A 243 -20.69 4.19 14.38
C ILE A 243 -21.31 4.88 15.60
N ALA A 244 -20.61 5.86 16.19
CA ALA A 244 -21.13 6.62 17.33
C ALA A 244 -22.38 7.43 16.96
N ASN A 245 -22.39 8.08 15.79
CA ASN A 245 -23.55 8.80 15.27
C ASN A 245 -24.73 7.86 15.09
N ARG A 246 -24.54 6.70 14.45
CA ARG A 246 -25.60 5.70 14.29
C ARG A 246 -26.15 5.21 15.64
N ALA A 247 -25.28 4.99 16.64
CA ALA A 247 -25.72 4.63 17.98
C ALA A 247 -26.53 5.76 18.63
N ASN A 248 -26.11 7.01 18.49
CA ASN A 248 -26.85 8.18 18.97
C ASN A 248 -28.21 8.33 18.30
N GLU A 249 -28.32 8.07 17.00
CA GLU A 249 -29.60 8.08 16.28
C GLU A 249 -30.55 7.00 16.82
N ILE A 250 -30.07 5.77 16.99
CA ILE A 250 -30.84 4.67 17.57
C ILE A 250 -31.31 5.05 18.99
N MET A 251 -30.42 5.60 19.82
CA MET A 251 -30.76 6.04 21.17
C MET A 251 -31.80 7.17 21.18
N ARG A 252 -31.72 8.13 20.25
CA ARG A 252 -32.69 9.22 20.09
C ARG A 252 -34.07 8.69 19.75
N VAL A 253 -34.16 7.72 18.82
CA VAL A 253 -35.42 7.05 18.45
C VAL A 253 -36.00 6.27 19.64
N PHE A 254 -35.20 5.45 20.33
CA PHE A 254 -35.66 4.73 21.53
C PHE A 254 -36.11 5.67 22.65
N THR A 255 -35.40 6.77 22.87
CA THR A 255 -35.75 7.77 23.88
C THR A 255 -37.07 8.46 23.53
N ALA A 256 -37.29 8.80 22.26
CA ALA A 256 -38.52 9.42 21.82
C ALA A 256 -39.72 8.44 21.96
N ILE A 257 -39.56 7.18 21.55
CA ILE A 257 -40.55 6.12 21.77
C ILE A 257 -40.85 5.98 23.28
N THR A 258 -39.82 5.85 24.11
CA THR A 258 -39.96 5.68 25.56
C THR A 258 -40.67 6.88 26.21
N THR A 259 -40.33 8.11 25.81
CA THR A 259 -40.95 9.34 26.33
C THR A 259 -42.42 9.45 25.93
N ILE A 260 -42.82 8.93 24.76
CA ILE A 260 -44.23 8.81 24.37
C ILE A 260 -44.96 7.79 25.25
N PHE A 261 -44.35 6.62 25.51
CA PHE A 261 -45.00 5.54 26.25
C PHE A 261 -45.07 5.76 27.77
N ILE A 262 -44.05 6.32 28.43
CA ILE A 262 -44.02 6.52 29.90
C ILE A 262 -45.31 7.17 30.46
N PRO A 263 -45.78 8.34 29.96
CA PRO A 263 -46.99 8.97 30.47
C PRO A 263 -48.26 8.17 30.14
N LEU A 264 -48.30 7.49 28.99
CA LEU A 264 -49.43 6.62 28.61
C LEU A 264 -49.52 5.41 29.55
N THR A 265 -48.38 4.78 29.82
CA THR A 265 -48.26 3.66 30.77
C THR A 265 -48.64 4.09 32.18
N LEU A 266 -48.27 5.31 32.59
CA LEU A 266 -48.71 5.87 33.87
C LEU A 266 -50.23 6.01 33.95
N ILE A 267 -50.87 6.53 32.90
CA ILE A 267 -52.34 6.64 32.82
C ILE A 267 -52.97 5.24 32.93
N THR A 268 -52.51 4.28 32.13
CA THR A 268 -53.03 2.90 32.22
C THR A 268 -52.77 2.26 33.58
N GLY A 269 -51.63 2.58 34.21
CA GLY A 269 -51.28 2.09 35.53
C GLY A 269 -52.21 2.63 36.60
N ILE A 270 -52.51 3.93 36.58
CA ILE A 270 -53.47 4.58 37.49
C ILE A 270 -54.86 3.96 37.35
N TYR A 271 -55.38 3.84 36.13
CA TYR A 271 -56.71 3.26 35.89
C TYR A 271 -56.75 1.73 35.99
N GLY A 272 -55.59 1.06 36.09
CA GLY A 272 -55.46 -0.38 36.35
C GLY A 272 -55.40 -0.73 37.83
N MET A 273 -55.45 0.25 38.73
CA MET A 273 -55.42 0.01 40.17
C MET A 273 -56.81 -0.40 40.69
N ASN A 274 -56.86 -1.38 41.60
CA ASN A 274 -58.10 -1.86 42.22
C ASN A 274 -58.50 -1.00 43.44
N PHE A 275 -58.91 0.26 43.22
CA PHE A 275 -59.43 1.13 44.27
C PHE A 275 -60.95 1.31 44.16
N ASP A 276 -61.67 1.20 45.29
CA ASP A 276 -63.12 1.34 45.33
C ASP A 276 -63.61 2.80 45.18
N ASN A 277 -62.77 3.78 45.54
CA ASN A 277 -63.17 5.20 45.59
C ASN A 277 -62.49 6.03 44.49
N MET A 278 -62.72 5.66 43.22
CA MET A 278 -62.29 6.43 42.04
C MET A 278 -63.50 7.08 41.37
N PRO A 279 -63.78 8.38 41.62
CA PRO A 279 -64.98 9.05 41.14
C PRO A 279 -65.12 9.04 39.60
N GLU A 280 -64.01 8.93 38.88
CA GLU A 280 -63.95 8.91 37.41
C GLU A 280 -64.48 7.59 36.80
N ILE A 281 -64.41 6.46 37.52
CA ILE A 281 -64.79 5.14 36.98
C ILE A 281 -66.30 5.02 36.76
N HIS A 282 -67.11 5.62 37.64
CA HIS A 282 -68.56 5.52 37.58
C HIS A 282 -69.21 6.40 36.50
N TRP A 283 -68.43 7.24 35.81
CA TRP A 283 -68.94 8.09 34.75
C TRP A 283 -69.05 7.34 33.40
N LYS A 284 -70.23 7.37 32.77
CA LYS A 284 -70.57 6.58 31.57
C LYS A 284 -69.58 6.72 30.39
N TYR A 285 -68.92 7.87 30.26
CA TYR A 285 -68.01 8.16 29.14
C TYR A 285 -66.52 8.17 29.52
N SER A 286 -66.17 7.81 30.75
CA SER A 286 -64.80 7.88 31.28
C SER A 286 -63.78 7.12 30.42
N TYR A 287 -64.10 5.89 30.03
CA TYR A 287 -63.27 5.06 29.16
C TYR A 287 -62.88 5.76 27.84
N TYR A 288 -63.87 6.33 27.14
CA TYR A 288 -63.64 7.01 25.87
C TYR A 288 -62.86 8.31 26.03
N VAL A 289 -63.10 9.05 27.12
CA VAL A 289 -62.36 10.29 27.41
C VAL A 289 -60.90 10.01 27.74
N VAL A 290 -60.60 8.99 28.55
CA VAL A 290 -59.22 8.60 28.88
C VAL A 290 -58.47 8.16 27.63
N ILE A 291 -59.08 7.34 26.76
CA ILE A 291 -58.49 6.96 25.47
C ILE A 291 -58.26 8.19 24.58
N GLY A 292 -59.21 9.12 24.52
CA GLY A 292 -59.05 10.37 23.77
C GLY A 292 -57.86 11.20 24.27
N ILE A 293 -57.70 11.34 25.58
CA ILE A 293 -56.55 12.02 26.21
C ILE A 293 -55.24 11.30 25.88
N MET A 294 -55.21 9.97 25.99
CA MET A 294 -54.03 9.17 25.67
C MET A 294 -53.61 9.31 24.21
N ILE A 295 -54.57 9.24 23.27
CA ILE A 295 -54.31 9.45 21.84
C ILE A 295 -53.82 10.87 21.59
N ALA A 296 -54.47 11.89 22.16
CA ALA A 296 -54.07 13.29 22.01
C ALA A 296 -52.66 13.54 22.55
N LEU A 297 -52.32 12.95 23.70
CA LEU A 297 -51.01 13.08 24.32
C LEU A 297 -49.93 12.36 23.50
N GLY A 298 -50.20 11.13 23.06
CA GLY A 298 -49.29 10.37 22.20
C GLY A 298 -49.04 11.05 20.86
N ALA A 299 -50.11 11.47 20.17
CA ALA A 299 -50.02 12.19 18.91
C ALA A 299 -49.35 13.58 19.07
N GLY A 300 -49.64 14.29 20.15
CA GLY A 300 -49.02 15.57 20.47
C GLY A 300 -47.50 15.45 20.70
N MET A 301 -47.07 14.47 21.50
CA MET A 301 -45.65 14.16 21.70
C MET A 301 -44.97 13.71 20.40
N PHE A 302 -45.60 12.82 19.64
CA PHE A 302 -45.08 12.39 18.34
C PHE A 302 -44.88 13.56 17.37
N TYR A 303 -45.87 14.46 17.28
CA TYR A 303 -45.77 15.66 16.45
C TYR A 303 -44.63 16.59 16.91
N LEU A 304 -44.48 16.79 18.22
CA LEU A 304 -43.38 17.59 18.78
C LEU A 304 -42.01 16.99 18.49
N PHE A 305 -41.84 15.67 18.61
CA PHE A 305 -40.58 14.99 18.29
C PHE A 305 -40.26 15.03 16.80
N ARG A 306 -41.27 14.84 15.95
CA ARG A 306 -41.11 14.95 14.50
C ARG A 306 -40.73 16.36 14.05
N LYS A 307 -41.33 17.39 14.66
CA LYS A 307 -40.99 18.79 14.38
C LYS A 307 -39.55 19.16 14.80
N ARG A 308 -38.96 18.40 15.73
CA ARG A 308 -37.60 18.63 16.25
C ARG A 308 -36.53 17.76 15.60
N ASP A 309 -36.87 16.99 14.57
CA ASP A 309 -35.98 16.03 13.91
C ASP A 309 -35.40 14.99 14.90
N TRP A 310 -36.20 14.57 15.88
CA TRP A 310 -35.86 13.45 16.78
C TRP A 310 -36.34 12.11 16.24
N ILE A 311 -37.36 12.13 15.38
CA ILE A 311 -37.96 11.01 14.64
C ILE A 311 -38.30 11.55 13.25
#